data_AF-A0A1M5R0M5-F1
#
_entry.id   AF-A0A1M5R0M5-F1
#
_cell.length_a   1.000
_cell.length_b   1.000
_cell.length_c   1.000
_cell.angle_alpha   90.00
_cell.angle_beta   90.00
_cell.angle_gamma   90.00
#
_symmetry.space_group_name_H-M   'P 1'
#
loop_
_entity.id
_entity.type
_entity.pdbx_description
1 polymer ?
#
loop_
_entity_poly.entity_id
_entity_poly.type
_entity_poly.pdbx_seq_one_letter_code
_entity_poly.pdbx_strand_id
1 'polypeptide(L)'
;MKRKRTFPILFSIIIFAAMIYGAVVISRSISLRSQKVSEISENTREIETLKKDIEELQGEIDNSETPEFIEEVARKEFGMVKPREVIYVDKDKSSEKDNLLESN
;
A
#
# COMPACT_ATOMS: atom_id res chain seq x y z
N MET A 1 44.89 -50.07 35.26
CA MET A 1 43.71 -49.94 34.37
C MET A 1 43.55 -48.47 33.94
N LYS A 2 43.93 -48.11 32.72
CA LYS A 2 43.80 -46.73 32.21
C LYS A 2 42.33 -46.48 31.87
N ARG A 3 41.62 -45.73 32.72
CA ARG A 3 40.22 -45.31 32.46
C ARG A 3 40.19 -44.51 31.16
N LYS A 4 39.51 -45.05 30.13
CA LYS A 4 39.36 -44.38 28.82
C LYS A 4 38.58 -43.08 29.03
N ARG A 5 39.27 -41.94 28.97
CA ARG A 5 38.71 -40.58 29.01
C ARG A 5 38.00 -40.19 27.70
N THR A 6 37.41 -41.14 26.98
CA THR A 6 36.76 -40.91 25.67
C THR A 6 35.28 -40.55 25.81
N PHE A 7 34.66 -40.85 26.96
CA PHE A 7 33.26 -40.53 27.25
C PHE A 7 32.94 -39.02 27.30
N PRO A 8 33.73 -38.15 27.99
CA PRO A 8 33.44 -36.71 28.01
C PRO A 8 33.69 -36.03 26.65
N ILE A 9 34.57 -36.58 25.82
CA ILE A 9 34.86 -36.04 24.47
C ILE A 9 33.68 -36.33 23.53
N LEU A 10 33.14 -37.55 23.58
CA LEU A 10 31.96 -37.92 22.79
C LEU A 10 30.73 -37.08 23.17
N PHE A 11 30.55 -36.84 24.48
CA PHE A 11 29.47 -35.98 24.99
C PHE A 11 29.61 -34.52 24.55
N SER A 12 30.84 -33.99 24.56
CA SER A 12 31.14 -32.65 24.05
C SER A 12 30.80 -32.52 22.55
N ILE A 13 31.13 -33.52 21.74
CA ILE A 13 30.80 -33.54 20.30
C ILE A 13 29.28 -33.54 20.08
N ILE A 14 28.52 -34.30 20.87
CA ILE A 14 27.05 -34.34 20.80
C ILE A 14 26.44 -32.97 21.15
N ILE A 15 26.94 -32.32 22.20
CA ILE A 15 26.49 -30.97 22.57
C ILE A 15 26.80 -29.97 21.46
N PHE A 16 27.99 -30.03 20.88
CA PHE A 16 28.40 -29.15 19.80
C PHE A 16 27.54 -29.33 18.55
N ALA A 17 27.25 -30.59 18.18
CA ALA A 17 26.35 -30.92 17.08
C ALA A 17 24.91 -30.43 17.34
N ALA A 18 24.40 -30.58 18.56
CA ALA A 18 23.08 -30.06 18.95
C ALA A 18 23.03 -28.52 18.89
N MET A 19 24.11 -27.84 19.25
CA MET A 19 24.20 -26.38 19.20
C MET A 19 24.18 -25.87 17.74
N ILE A 20 24.92 -26.52 16.84
CA ILE A 20 24.91 -26.20 15.40
C ILE A 20 23.53 -26.47 14.81
N TYR A 21 22.92 -27.61 15.13
CA TYR A 21 21.58 -27.95 14.65
C TYR A 21 20.53 -26.93 15.14
N GLY A 22 20.59 -26.56 16.42
CA GLY A 22 19.71 -25.54 17.01
C GLY A 22 19.86 -24.17 16.32
N ALA A 23 21.09 -23.75 16.04
CA ALA A 23 21.35 -22.49 15.34
C ALA A 23 20.75 -22.46 13.92
N VAL A 24 20.83 -23.58 13.18
CA VAL A 24 20.25 -23.71 11.83
C VAL A 24 18.72 -23.70 11.85
N VAL A 25 18.09 -24.31 12.86
CA VAL A 25 16.63 -24.30 13.00
C VAL A 25 16.11 -22.91 13.36
N ILE A 26 16.80 -22.22 14.28
CA ILE A 26 16.43 -20.86 14.70
C ILE A 26 16.57 -19.88 13.54
N SER A 27 17.66 -19.93 12.76
CA SER A 27 17.86 -19.01 11.63
C SER A 27 16.79 -19.15 10.54
N ARG A 28 16.38 -20.39 10.21
CA ARG A 28 15.27 -20.64 9.28
C ARG A 28 13.93 -20.09 9.79
N SER A 29 13.68 -20.20 11.10
CA SER A 29 12.44 -19.72 11.71
C SER A 29 12.32 -18.19 11.73
N ILE A 30 13.44 -17.48 11.88
CA ILE A 30 13.48 -16.00 11.90
C ILE A 30 13.20 -15.43 10.51
N SER A 31 13.80 -16.02 9.47
CA SER A 31 13.61 -15.57 8.08
C SER A 31 12.14 -15.66 7.64
N LEU A 32 11.48 -16.79 7.93
CA LEU A 32 10.06 -16.99 7.61
C LEU A 32 9.14 -16.06 8.40
N ARG A 33 9.49 -15.72 9.64
CA ARG A 33 8.72 -14.76 10.45
C ARG A 33 8.86 -13.35 9.91
N SER A 34 10.07 -12.94 9.52
CA SER A 34 10.31 -11.59 9.00
C SER A 34 9.52 -11.31 7.72
N GLN A 35 9.51 -12.27 6.77
CA GLN A 35 8.75 -12.13 5.52
C GLN A 35 7.24 -12.03 5.79
N LYS A 36 6.70 -12.90 6.66
CA LYS A 36 5.29 -12.86 7.02
C LYS A 36 4.89 -11.58 7.75
N VAL A 37 5.77 -11.03 8.58
CA VAL A 37 5.51 -9.76 9.26
C VAL A 37 5.49 -8.60 8.27
N SER A 38 6.38 -8.60 7.27
CA SER A 38 6.37 -7.59 6.20
C SER A 38 5.08 -7.66 5.38
N GLU A 39 4.69 -8.86 4.94
CA GLU A 39 3.47 -9.09 4.16
C GLU A 39 2.21 -8.70 4.94
N ILE A 40 2.13 -9.06 6.22
CA ILE A 40 1.03 -8.62 7.10
C ILE A 40 1.02 -7.10 7.23
N SER A 41 2.18 -6.46 7.39
CA SER A 41 2.27 -5.00 7.50
C SER A 41 1.84 -4.29 6.22
N GLU A 42 2.22 -4.80 5.06
CA GLU A 42 1.82 -4.26 3.76
C GLU A 42 0.32 -4.40 3.54
N ASN A 43 -0.21 -5.61 3.73
CA ASN A 43 -1.65 -5.87 3.61
C ASN A 43 -2.47 -5.03 4.59
N THR A 44 -1.98 -4.82 5.81
CA THR A 44 -2.67 -3.98 6.81
C THR A 44 -2.72 -2.52 6.35
N ARG A 45 -1.61 -2.00 5.81
CA ARG A 45 -1.58 -0.64 5.25
C ARG A 45 -2.54 -0.50 4.08
N GLU A 46 -2.57 -1.48 3.17
CA GLU A 46 -3.49 -1.46 2.03
C GLU A 46 -4.96 -1.49 2.47
N ILE A 47 -5.29 -2.27 3.51
CA ILE A 47 -6.63 -2.27 4.10
C ILE A 47 -6.97 -0.91 4.70
N GLU A 48 -6.03 -0.27 5.40
CA GLU A 48 -6.25 1.07 5.99
C GLU A 48 -6.44 2.14 4.91
N THR A 49 -5.67 2.11 3.82
CA THR A 49 -5.85 3.05 2.71
C THR A 49 -7.19 2.84 2.03
N LEU A 50 -7.54 1.60 1.70
CA LEU A 50 -8.83 1.31 1.05
C LEU A 50 -10.02 1.68 1.92
N LYS A 51 -9.93 1.50 3.25
CA LYS A 51 -10.98 1.94 4.18
C LYS A 51 -11.14 3.46 4.17
N LYS A 52 -10.03 4.19 4.16
CA LYS A 52 -10.06 5.65 4.09
C LYS A 52 -10.69 6.13 2.78
N ASP A 53 -10.32 5.51 1.66
CA ASP A 53 -10.87 5.84 0.35
C ASP A 53 -12.39 5.57 0.31
N ILE A 54 -12.85 4.46 0.92
CA ILE A 54 -14.28 4.17 1.06
C ILE A 54 -14.99 5.23 1.91
N GLU A 55 -14.42 5.65 3.04
CA GLU A 55 -15.00 6.69 3.88
C GLU A 55 -15.08 8.04 3.16
N GLU A 56 -14.06 8.39 2.38
CA GLU A 56 -14.03 9.62 1.57
C GLU A 56 -15.10 9.58 0.47
N LEU A 57 -15.15 8.50 -0.31
CA LEU A 57 -16.16 8.30 -1.36
C LEU A 57 -17.57 8.25 -0.79
N GLN A 58 -17.78 7.64 0.38
CA GLN A 58 -19.09 7.63 1.03
C GLN A 58 -19.48 9.05 1.46
N GLY A 59 -18.53 9.84 1.95
CA GLY A 59 -18.76 11.26 2.23
C GLY A 59 -19.14 12.04 0.98
N GLU A 60 -18.51 11.79 -0.16
CA GLU A 60 -18.89 12.39 -1.44
C GLU A 60 -20.31 11.97 -1.88
N ILE A 61 -20.66 10.69 -1.73
CA ILE A 61 -21.99 10.17 -2.05
C ILE A 61 -23.06 10.77 -1.13
N ASP A 62 -22.81 10.86 0.17
CA ASP A 62 -23.77 11.44 1.12
C ASP A 62 -24.02 12.92 0.81
N ASN A 63 -22.99 13.61 0.29
CA ASN A 63 -23.11 14.98 -0.21
C ASN A 63 -23.57 15.05 -1.68
N SER A 64 -23.72 13.93 -2.39
CA SER A 64 -24.02 13.93 -3.83
C SER A 64 -25.43 14.43 -4.17
N GLU A 65 -26.35 14.32 -3.23
CA GLU A 65 -27.71 14.88 -3.35
C GLU A 65 -27.77 16.38 -3.02
N THR A 66 -26.65 16.99 -2.61
CA THR A 66 -26.61 18.43 -2.33
C THR A 66 -26.61 19.24 -3.63
N PRO A 67 -27.28 20.42 -3.65
CA PRO A 67 -27.23 21.33 -4.79
C PRO A 67 -25.80 21.72 -5.21
N GLU A 68 -24.88 21.80 -4.26
CA GLU A 68 -23.48 22.15 -4.46
C GLU A 68 -22.74 21.08 -5.28
N PHE A 69 -22.92 19.80 -4.94
CA PHE A 69 -22.32 18.69 -5.69
C PHE A 69 -22.87 18.61 -7.12
N ILE A 70 -24.19 18.77 -7.28
CA ILE A 70 -24.84 18.79 -8.60
C ILE A 70 -24.30 19.95 -9.45
N GLU A 71 -24.13 21.14 -8.86
CA GLU A 71 -23.55 22.30 -9.55
C GLU A 71 -22.09 22.05 -9.94
N GLU A 72 -21.29 21.46 -9.06
CA GLU A 72 -19.89 21.12 -9.32
C GLU A 72 -19.75 20.15 -10.49
N VAL A 73 -20.51 19.05 -10.48
CA VAL A 73 -20.55 18.08 -11.58
C VAL A 73 -21.03 18.74 -12.87
N ALA A 74 -22.11 19.55 -12.81
CA ALA A 74 -22.63 20.27 -13.97
C ALA A 74 -21.59 21.22 -14.59
N ARG A 75 -20.79 21.93 -13.77
CA ARG A 75 -19.72 22.82 -14.24
C ARG A 75 -18.50 22.05 -14.74
N LYS A 76 -18.05 21.00 -14.04
CA LYS A 76 -16.81 20.28 -14.34
C LYS A 76 -16.96 19.29 -15.50
N GLU A 77 -17.99 18.45 -15.48
CA GLU A 77 -18.22 17.40 -16.48
C GLU A 77 -18.95 17.96 -17.72
N PHE A 78 -19.92 18.86 -17.51
CA PHE A 78 -20.81 19.33 -18.58
C PHE A 78 -20.60 20.79 -19.00
N GLY A 79 -19.71 21.54 -18.33
CA GLY A 79 -19.45 22.95 -18.63
C GLY A 79 -20.67 23.87 -18.47
N MET A 80 -21.69 23.43 -17.73
CA MET A 80 -22.94 24.17 -17.55
C MET A 80 -22.74 25.36 -16.60
N VAL A 81 -23.52 26.42 -16.81
CA VAL A 81 -23.53 27.63 -15.96
C VAL A 81 -24.97 28.06 -15.70
N LYS A 82 -25.21 28.82 -14.63
CA LYS A 82 -26.56 29.29 -14.31
C LYS A 82 -27.02 30.32 -15.35
N PRO A 83 -28.34 30.48 -15.56
CA PRO A 83 -28.86 31.55 -16.41
C PRO A 83 -28.30 32.90 -15.96
N ARG A 84 -27.78 33.69 -16.91
CA ARG A 84 -27.18 35.03 -16.70
C ARG A 84 -25.74 35.03 -16.15
N GLU A 85 -25.05 33.90 -16.09
CA GLU A 85 -23.60 33.85 -15.86
C GLU A 85 -22.81 33.98 -17.18
N VAL A 86 -21.60 34.56 -17.13
CA VAL A 86 -20.71 34.73 -18.28
C VAL A 86 -19.46 33.85 -18.10
N ILE A 87 -19.12 33.06 -19.12
CA ILE A 87 -17.94 32.20 -19.11
C ILE A 87 -16.73 33.01 -19.56
N TYR A 88 -15.67 33.02 -18.77
CA TYR A 88 -14.37 33.58 -19.14
C TYR A 88 -13.44 32.46 -19.60
N VAL A 89 -13.03 32.49 -20.87
CA VAL A 89 -12.05 31.56 -21.42
C VAL A 89 -10.74 32.31 -21.63
N ASP A 90 -9.69 31.81 -20.99
CA ASP A 90 -8.33 32.30 -21.18
C ASP A 90 -7.79 31.78 -22.53
N LYS A 91 -7.63 32.70 -23.50
CA LYS A 91 -7.21 32.38 -24.88
C LYS A 91 -5.80 31.81 -24.96
N ASP A 92 -4.94 32.15 -24.01
CA ASP A 92 -3.55 31.69 -23.99
C ASP A 92 -3.42 30.25 -23.49
N LYS A 93 -4.44 29.75 -22.76
CA LYS A 93 -4.53 28.35 -22.31
C LYS A 93 -5.33 27.45 -23.25
N SER A 94 -6.25 27.99 -24.05
CA SER A 94 -7.06 27.21 -24.99
C SER A 94 -6.25 26.70 -26.19
N SER A 95 -5.29 27.51 -26.66
CA SER A 95 -4.42 27.16 -27.81
C SER A 95 -3.49 25.99 -27.52
N GLU A 96 -3.17 25.67 -26.28
CA GLU A 96 -2.36 24.50 -25.92
C GLU A 96 -3.17 23.18 -25.96
N LYS A 97 -4.47 23.24 -25.66
CA LYS A 97 -5.36 22.06 -25.72
C LYS A 97 -5.76 21.69 -27.15
N ASP A 98 -6.01 22.66 -28.02
CA ASP A 98 -6.40 22.38 -29.41
C ASP A 98 -5.25 21.76 -30.23
N ASN A 99 -4.00 22.16 -29.97
CA ASN A 99 -2.81 21.58 -30.62
C ASN A 99 -2.53 20.11 -30.24
N LEU A 100 -3.06 19.63 -29.10
CA LEU A 100 -2.91 18.23 -28.65
C LEU A 100 -3.96 17.29 -29.27
N LEU A 101 -5.05 17.83 -29.82
CA LEU A 101 -6.12 17.06 -30.46
C LEU A 101 -5.90 16.89 -31.97
N GLU A 102 -5.11 17.76 -32.60
CA GLU A 102 -4.74 17.65 -34.02
C GLU A 102 -3.49 16.77 -34.28
N SER A 103 -2.79 16.31 -33.24
CA SER A 103 -1.57 15.50 -33.36
C SER A 103 -1.75 13.98 -33.20
N ASN A 104 -2.99 13.48 -33.17
CA ASN A 104 -3.32 12.04 -33.10
C ASN A 104 -4.12 11.58 -34.32
#